data_AF-A0A8S3QPD3-F1
#
_entry.id   AF-A0A8S3QPD3-F1
#
_cell.length_a   1.000
_cell.length_b   1.000
_cell.length_c   1.000
_cell.angle_alpha   90.00
_cell.angle_beta   90.00
_cell.angle_gamma   90.00
#
_symmetry.space_group_name_H-M   'P 1'
#
loop_
_entity.id
_entity.type
_entity.pdbx_description
1 polymer ?
#
loop_
_entity_poly.entity_id
_entity_poly.type
_entity_poly.pdbx_seq_one_letter_code
_entity_poly.pdbx_strand_id
1 'polypeptide(L)'
;MHKRFKTDLLHDHLTKLEGSISANTIPTEHFSRLSSWGLVFGKEKSDNCRNQTVDIINQTFRKIDSRLLELDSQDIRFDISYVTEIMNIIVNDIDDHNDHTMNDYRFNLLPPFRAMIVNHVASHVSKLFTKLNERYNKKHSPKGQMEMYKGTALALFINLVEQKTEDVIAAGFFKEAMIKTIVEHVTELLPIDVQENILVLFSNAKFSLMKDIMVYLAHAENFEEYKAFIKDPTTFAKTWITKLTNDVMFERKGNVKQNMQIWQTVEYIRYFVTCWKVYMKPMKIALN
;
A
#
# COMPACT_ATOMS: atom_id res chain seq x y z
N MET A 1 -0.74 -19.89 2.62
CA MET A 1 0.70 -19.54 2.83
C MET A 1 1.35 -18.77 1.67
N HIS A 2 0.70 -18.59 0.50
CA HIS A 2 1.34 -17.97 -0.68
C HIS A 2 1.21 -16.43 -0.83
N LYS A 3 0.27 -15.76 -0.14
CA LYS A 3 0.03 -14.31 -0.37
C LYS A 3 1.02 -13.37 0.35
N ARG A 4 1.56 -13.75 1.52
CA ARG A 4 2.55 -12.91 2.26
C ARG A 4 3.85 -12.66 1.50
N PHE A 5 4.23 -13.52 0.56
CA PHE A 5 5.45 -13.35 -0.24
C PHE A 5 5.31 -12.33 -1.38
N LYS A 6 4.08 -11.94 -1.78
CA LYS A 6 3.86 -11.10 -2.97
C LYS A 6 4.14 -9.62 -2.69
N THR A 7 3.85 -9.14 -1.48
CA THR A 7 4.03 -7.73 -1.08
C THR A 7 5.45 -7.39 -0.64
N ASP A 8 6.12 -8.30 0.06
CA ASP A 8 7.43 -8.02 0.68
C ASP A 8 8.55 -7.90 -0.37
N LEU A 9 8.45 -8.63 -1.49
CA LEU A 9 9.45 -8.57 -2.56
C LEU A 9 9.35 -7.25 -3.36
N LEU A 10 8.14 -6.74 -3.56
CA LEU A 10 7.89 -5.53 -4.34
C LEU A 10 8.28 -4.28 -3.55
N HIS A 11 7.94 -4.22 -2.26
CA HIS A 11 8.30 -3.11 -1.39
C HIS A 11 9.83 -2.94 -1.25
N ASP A 12 10.58 -4.05 -1.24
CA ASP A 12 12.05 -4.05 -1.14
C ASP A 12 12.77 -3.70 -2.46
N HIS A 13 12.08 -3.76 -3.61
CA HIS A 13 12.63 -3.32 -4.91
C HIS A 13 12.20 -1.89 -5.27
N LEU A 14 10.98 -1.47 -4.92
CA LEU A 14 10.48 -0.11 -5.16
C LEU A 14 11.27 0.95 -4.38
N THR A 15 11.68 0.63 -3.15
CA THR A 15 12.58 1.50 -2.36
C THR A 15 13.97 1.68 -2.98
N LYS A 16 14.35 0.90 -4.00
CA LYS A 16 15.67 0.97 -4.65
C LYS A 16 15.73 1.88 -5.88
N LEU A 17 14.62 2.11 -6.60
CA LEU A 17 14.63 3.04 -7.74
C LEU A 17 14.76 4.49 -7.24
N GLU A 18 13.93 4.90 -6.28
CA GLU A 18 13.95 6.26 -5.68
C GLU A 18 15.23 6.57 -4.89
N GLY A 19 15.99 5.56 -4.44
CA GLY A 19 17.18 5.74 -3.59
C GLY A 19 18.52 5.95 -4.31
N SER A 20 18.54 5.99 -5.65
CA SER A 20 19.78 5.68 -6.39
C SER A 20 20.45 6.82 -7.16
N ILE A 21 19.75 7.93 -7.44
CA ILE A 21 20.33 9.04 -8.23
C ILE A 21 20.30 10.33 -7.41
N SER A 22 21.48 10.73 -6.92
CA SER A 22 21.67 12.02 -6.23
C SER A 22 21.90 13.12 -7.26
N ALA A 23 21.51 14.36 -6.94
CA ALA A 23 21.84 15.54 -7.75
C ALA A 23 23.35 15.62 -8.09
N ASN A 24 24.20 15.15 -7.18
CA ASN A 24 25.66 15.16 -7.33
C ASN A 24 26.18 14.09 -8.31
N THR A 25 25.40 13.06 -8.62
CA THR A 25 25.80 11.99 -9.55
C THR A 25 25.50 12.32 -11.01
N ILE A 26 24.87 13.47 -11.30
CA ILE A 26 24.51 13.90 -12.65
C ILE A 26 25.61 14.83 -13.19
N PRO A 27 26.41 14.39 -14.19
CA PRO A 27 27.42 15.21 -14.83
C PRO A 27 26.80 16.44 -15.50
N THR A 28 27.55 17.54 -15.55
CA THR A 28 27.08 18.77 -16.20
C THR A 28 26.92 18.63 -17.71
N GLU A 29 27.55 17.65 -18.35
CA GLU A 29 27.36 17.33 -19.77
C GLU A 29 26.02 16.66 -20.10
N HIS A 30 25.20 16.34 -19.09
CA HIS A 30 23.89 15.72 -19.27
C HIS A 30 22.78 16.73 -19.58
N PHE A 31 23.07 18.02 -19.45
CA PHE A 31 22.13 19.09 -19.77
C PHE A 31 22.81 20.24 -20.49
N SER A 32 22.11 20.85 -21.45
CA SER A 32 22.53 22.11 -22.07
C SER A 32 21.63 23.24 -21.59
N ARG A 33 22.23 24.40 -21.32
CA ARG A 33 21.47 25.58 -20.90
C ARG A 33 21.08 26.38 -22.14
N LEU A 34 19.82 26.76 -22.26
CA LEU A 34 19.38 27.73 -23.27
C LEU A 34 19.78 29.12 -22.77
N SER A 35 20.84 29.69 -23.36
CA SER A 35 21.40 30.97 -22.91
C SER A 35 20.37 32.11 -23.00
N SER A 36 20.15 32.81 -21.89
CA SER A 36 19.64 34.18 -21.91
C SER A 36 20.64 35.06 -21.18
N TRP A 37 21.44 35.78 -21.97
CA TRP A 37 22.16 37.02 -21.65
C TRP A 37 22.86 37.14 -20.28
N GLY A 38 24.19 37.23 -20.32
CA GLY A 38 24.97 38.04 -19.38
C GLY A 38 25.36 37.38 -18.04
N LEU A 39 26.64 36.98 -17.97
CA LEU A 39 27.58 37.19 -16.87
C LEU A 39 27.10 37.04 -15.40
N VAL A 40 27.82 36.17 -14.68
CA VAL A 40 27.87 35.99 -13.21
C VAL A 40 26.71 35.12 -12.65
N PHE A 41 26.98 34.36 -11.57
CA PHE A 41 26.15 33.32 -10.93
C PHE A 41 26.22 31.90 -11.54
N GLY A 42 27.40 31.26 -11.41
CA GLY A 42 27.72 29.96 -12.02
C GLY A 42 27.42 28.68 -11.21
N LYS A 43 27.21 28.75 -9.88
CA LYS A 43 26.98 27.55 -9.04
C LYS A 43 25.51 27.32 -8.67
N GLU A 44 24.85 28.31 -8.07
CA GLU A 44 23.46 28.21 -7.59
C GLU A 44 22.46 27.82 -8.71
N LYS A 45 22.70 28.28 -9.94
CA LYS A 45 21.90 27.92 -11.11
C LYS A 45 22.18 26.49 -11.63
N SER A 46 23.36 25.94 -11.40
CA SER A 46 23.70 24.56 -11.78
C SER A 46 23.09 23.55 -10.81
N ASP A 47 23.08 23.88 -9.52
CA ASP A 47 22.45 23.04 -8.50
C ASP A 47 20.93 23.01 -8.69
N ASN A 48 20.32 24.11 -9.11
CA ASN A 48 18.90 24.14 -9.50
C ASN A 48 18.58 23.21 -10.70
N CYS A 49 19.38 23.23 -11.78
CA CYS A 49 19.18 22.30 -12.90
C CYS A 49 19.30 20.83 -12.46
N ARG A 50 20.27 20.53 -11.58
CA ARG A 50 20.44 19.18 -11.04
C ARG A 50 19.24 18.74 -10.20
N ASN A 51 18.74 19.61 -9.32
CA ASN A 51 17.56 19.32 -8.52
C ASN A 51 16.33 19.08 -9.39
N GLN A 52 16.09 19.93 -10.40
CA GLN A 52 15.00 19.75 -11.36
C GLN A 52 15.15 18.44 -12.16
N THR A 53 16.37 18.11 -12.56
CA THR A 53 16.65 16.83 -13.22
C THR A 53 16.31 15.65 -12.31
N VAL A 54 16.66 15.72 -11.03
CA VAL A 54 16.29 14.71 -10.03
C VAL A 54 14.77 14.62 -9.88
N ASP A 55 14.05 15.74 -9.87
CA ASP A 55 12.59 15.74 -9.78
C ASP A 55 11.94 15.05 -10.98
N ILE A 56 12.43 15.32 -12.20
CA ILE A 56 11.98 14.64 -13.44
C ILE A 56 12.23 13.13 -13.32
N ILE A 57 13.43 12.72 -12.92
CA ILE A 57 13.78 11.30 -12.74
C ILE A 57 12.81 10.64 -11.75
N ASN A 58 12.58 11.27 -10.60
CA ASN A 58 11.70 10.72 -9.57
C ASN A 58 10.26 10.58 -10.07
N GLN A 59 9.76 11.55 -10.83
CA GLN A 59 8.43 11.46 -11.45
C GLN A 59 8.37 10.32 -12.48
N THR A 60 9.37 10.21 -13.35
CA THR A 60 9.47 9.13 -14.34
C THR A 60 9.55 7.76 -13.66
N PHE A 61 10.34 7.62 -12.59
CA PHE A 61 10.45 6.38 -11.83
C PHE A 61 9.13 5.99 -11.18
N ARG A 62 8.37 6.93 -10.61
CA ARG A 62 7.04 6.63 -10.07
C ARG A 62 6.05 6.11 -11.12
N LYS A 63 6.08 6.66 -12.33
CA LYS A 63 5.26 6.17 -13.46
C LYS A 63 5.66 4.75 -13.84
N ILE A 64 6.96 4.49 -13.95
CA ILE A 64 7.52 3.16 -14.24
C ILE A 64 7.14 2.16 -13.15
N ASP A 65 7.28 2.52 -11.88
CA ASP A 65 6.94 1.70 -10.73
C ASP A 65 5.46 1.33 -10.70
N SER A 66 4.59 2.30 -10.96
CA SER A 66 3.15 2.09 -11.08
C SER A 66 2.85 1.06 -12.19
N ARG A 67 3.52 1.19 -13.34
CA ARG A 67 3.33 0.26 -14.46
C ARG A 67 3.87 -1.14 -14.17
N LEU A 68 5.02 -1.25 -13.51
CA LEU A 68 5.59 -2.54 -13.11
C LEU A 68 4.72 -3.27 -12.08
N LEU A 69 4.11 -2.52 -11.16
CA LEU A 69 3.13 -3.04 -10.20
C LEU A 69 1.91 -3.63 -10.90
N GLU A 70 1.38 -2.93 -11.90
CA GLU A 70 0.27 -3.43 -12.72
C GLU A 70 0.65 -4.74 -13.43
N LEU A 71 1.81 -4.80 -14.08
CA LEU A 71 2.28 -6.00 -14.78
C LEU A 71 2.48 -7.20 -13.83
N ASP A 72 2.98 -6.96 -12.61
CA ASP A 72 3.14 -8.01 -11.57
C ASP A 72 1.80 -8.63 -11.16
N SER A 73 0.73 -7.83 -11.17
CA SER A 73 -0.60 -8.25 -10.76
C SER A 73 -1.28 -9.20 -11.77
N GLN A 74 -0.94 -9.10 -13.06
CA GLN A 74 -1.73 -9.68 -14.15
C GLN A 74 -1.43 -11.16 -14.48
N ASP A 75 -0.49 -11.83 -13.80
CA ASP A 75 -0.13 -13.25 -14.06
C ASP A 75 0.16 -13.56 -15.55
N ILE A 76 0.76 -12.59 -16.23
CA ILE A 76 1.04 -12.61 -17.66
C ILE A 76 2.42 -13.20 -17.98
N ARG A 77 2.56 -13.74 -19.19
CA ARG A 77 3.88 -14.08 -19.75
C ARG A 77 4.62 -12.78 -20.08
N PHE A 78 5.93 -12.77 -19.86
CA PHE A 78 6.76 -11.66 -20.35
C PHE A 78 6.63 -11.50 -21.87
N ASP A 79 6.45 -10.26 -22.30
CA ASP A 79 6.42 -9.84 -23.68
C ASP A 79 7.35 -8.62 -23.87
N ILE A 80 8.00 -8.55 -25.03
CA ILE A 80 8.94 -7.46 -25.34
C ILE A 80 8.24 -6.09 -25.41
N SER A 81 6.95 -6.07 -25.72
CA SER A 81 6.15 -4.82 -25.74
C SER A 81 6.15 -4.11 -24.39
N TYR A 82 6.25 -4.83 -23.27
CA TYR A 82 6.36 -4.21 -21.94
C TYR A 82 7.68 -3.46 -21.76
N VAL A 83 8.78 -3.96 -22.34
CA VAL A 83 10.05 -3.24 -22.34
C VAL A 83 9.89 -1.95 -23.15
N THR A 84 9.31 -2.03 -24.34
CA THR A 84 9.08 -0.87 -25.20
C THR A 84 8.20 0.17 -24.51
N GLU A 85 7.14 -0.26 -23.82
CA GLU A 85 6.25 0.62 -23.07
C GLU A 85 6.98 1.36 -21.96
N ILE A 86 7.76 0.66 -21.13
CA ILE A 86 8.58 1.28 -20.07
C ILE A 86 9.60 2.25 -20.65
N MET A 87 10.25 1.91 -21.77
CA MET A 87 11.19 2.81 -22.42
C MET A 87 10.48 4.07 -22.94
N ASN A 88 9.30 3.93 -23.52
CA ASN A 88 8.52 5.06 -24.02
C ASN A 88 8.13 6.03 -22.90
N ILE A 89 7.89 5.57 -21.67
CA ILE A 89 7.67 6.46 -20.52
C ILE A 89 8.86 7.40 -20.32
N ILE A 90 10.09 6.87 -20.35
CA ILE A 90 11.32 7.67 -20.19
C ILE A 90 11.47 8.67 -21.35
N VAL A 91 11.25 8.19 -22.57
CA VAL A 91 11.37 9.00 -23.79
C VAL A 91 10.39 10.16 -23.76
N ASN A 92 9.12 9.87 -23.51
CA ASN A 92 8.07 10.88 -23.50
C ASN A 92 8.30 11.91 -22.38
N ASP A 93 8.69 11.50 -21.17
CA ASP A 93 8.94 12.44 -20.08
C ASP A 93 10.11 13.40 -20.37
N ILE A 94 11.16 12.91 -21.03
CA ILE A 94 12.32 13.73 -21.43
C ILE A 94 11.95 14.66 -22.60
N ASP A 95 11.26 14.14 -23.61
CA ASP A 95 10.87 14.89 -24.79
C ASP A 95 9.82 15.96 -24.40
N ASP A 96 8.84 15.63 -23.54
CA ASP A 96 7.88 16.57 -22.97
C ASP A 96 8.57 17.69 -22.18
N HIS A 97 9.57 17.36 -21.35
CA HIS A 97 10.35 18.36 -20.64
C HIS A 97 11.06 19.31 -21.61
N ASN A 98 11.74 18.75 -22.61
CA ASN A 98 12.49 19.53 -23.59
C ASN A 98 11.56 20.42 -24.44
N ASP A 99 10.36 19.95 -24.80
CA ASP A 99 9.40 20.68 -25.64
C ASP A 99 8.62 21.77 -24.88
N HIS A 100 8.38 21.60 -23.57
CA HIS A 100 7.57 22.50 -22.76
C HIS A 100 8.38 23.50 -21.89
N THR A 101 9.66 23.73 -22.18
CA THR A 101 10.53 24.70 -21.47
C THR A 101 10.19 26.18 -21.77
N MET A 102 8.91 26.54 -21.75
CA MET A 102 8.45 27.87 -22.14
C MET A 102 8.48 28.91 -21.02
N ASN A 103 8.47 28.59 -19.71
CA ASN A 103 8.11 29.63 -18.74
C ASN A 103 8.97 29.93 -17.51
N ASP A 104 9.98 29.16 -17.08
CA ASP A 104 10.84 29.67 -15.98
C ASP A 104 12.29 29.14 -15.90
N TYR A 105 12.61 27.97 -16.47
CA TYR A 105 13.95 27.38 -16.35
C TYR A 105 14.42 26.74 -17.66
N ARG A 106 15.50 27.28 -18.20
CA ARG A 106 16.01 27.06 -19.57
C ARG A 106 17.11 26.00 -19.61
N PHE A 107 16.76 24.72 -19.56
CA PHE A 107 17.73 23.67 -19.88
C PHE A 107 17.08 22.50 -20.62
N ASN A 108 17.87 21.87 -21.50
CA ASN A 108 17.47 20.68 -22.22
C ASN A 108 18.25 19.49 -21.67
N LEU A 109 17.56 18.38 -21.49
CA LEU A 109 18.16 17.09 -21.20
C LEU A 109 18.76 16.51 -22.49
N LEU A 110 20.05 16.19 -22.44
CA LEU A 110 20.80 15.76 -23.61
C LEU A 110 20.73 14.24 -23.82
N PRO A 111 21.03 13.73 -25.03
CA PRO A 111 21.05 12.29 -25.30
C PRO A 111 21.87 11.43 -24.30
N PRO A 112 23.05 11.87 -23.78
CA PRO A 112 23.77 11.13 -22.75
C PRO A 112 22.96 10.91 -21.46
N PHE A 113 22.16 11.91 -21.06
CA PHE A 113 21.26 11.78 -19.92
C PHE A 113 20.20 10.71 -20.15
N ARG A 114 19.55 10.76 -21.31
CA ARG A 114 18.56 9.76 -21.72
C ARG A 114 19.14 8.35 -21.70
N ALA A 115 20.35 8.17 -22.24
CA ALA A 115 21.05 6.88 -22.21
C ALA A 115 21.34 6.40 -20.78
N MET A 116 21.76 7.31 -19.88
CA MET A 116 22.00 7.00 -18.47
C MET A 116 20.73 6.48 -17.78
N ILE A 117 19.61 7.17 -17.93
CA ILE A 117 18.33 6.78 -17.31
C ILE A 117 17.81 5.48 -17.90
N VAL A 118 17.83 5.34 -19.23
CA VAL A 118 17.44 4.10 -19.92
C VAL A 118 18.25 2.92 -19.41
N ASN A 119 19.58 3.05 -19.30
CA ASN A 119 20.43 1.98 -18.81
C ASN A 119 20.13 1.63 -17.34
N HIS A 120 19.91 2.64 -16.50
CA HIS A 120 19.55 2.45 -15.10
C HIS A 120 18.23 1.68 -14.95
N VAL A 121 17.18 2.15 -15.65
CA VAL A 121 15.87 1.50 -15.65
C VAL A 121 15.95 0.09 -16.23
N ALA A 122 16.62 -0.10 -17.38
CA ALA A 122 16.78 -1.42 -18.00
C ALA A 122 17.42 -2.45 -17.04
N SER A 123 18.46 -2.03 -16.31
CA SER A 123 19.12 -2.88 -15.31
C SER A 123 18.17 -3.30 -14.19
N HIS A 124 17.31 -2.40 -13.72
CA HIS A 124 16.33 -2.71 -12.69
C HIS A 124 15.19 -3.59 -13.21
N VAL A 125 14.60 -3.19 -14.33
CA VAL A 125 13.43 -3.81 -14.95
C VAL A 125 13.75 -5.22 -15.47
N SER A 126 14.97 -5.46 -15.96
CA SER A 126 15.40 -6.80 -16.40
C SER A 126 15.22 -7.85 -15.31
N LYS A 127 15.61 -7.54 -14.07
CA LYS A 127 15.48 -8.44 -12.92
C LYS A 127 14.02 -8.73 -12.59
N LEU A 128 13.14 -7.74 -12.70
CA LEU A 128 11.71 -7.90 -12.48
C LEU A 128 11.09 -8.77 -13.56
N PHE A 129 11.39 -8.52 -14.83
CA PHE A 129 10.88 -9.32 -15.95
C PHE A 129 11.38 -10.77 -15.92
N THR A 130 12.63 -11.01 -15.51
CA THR A 130 13.12 -12.38 -15.26
C THR A 130 12.25 -13.09 -14.22
N LYS A 131 11.99 -12.45 -13.06
CA LYS A 131 11.15 -13.03 -12.00
C LYS A 131 9.70 -13.23 -12.42
N LEU A 132 9.15 -12.30 -13.20
CA LEU A 132 7.79 -12.40 -13.74
C LEU A 132 7.68 -13.60 -14.66
N ASN A 133 8.63 -13.75 -15.60
CA ASN A 133 8.68 -14.89 -16.50
C ASN A 133 8.92 -16.22 -15.77
N GLU A 134 9.81 -16.25 -14.77
CA GLU A 134 10.03 -17.44 -13.94
C GLU A 134 8.78 -17.88 -13.18
N ARG A 135 8.03 -16.94 -12.58
CA ARG A 135 6.76 -17.25 -11.90
C ARG A 135 5.72 -17.78 -12.88
N TYR A 136 5.57 -17.11 -14.02
CA TYR A 136 4.67 -17.57 -15.08
C TYR A 136 5.03 -19.00 -15.53
N ASN A 137 6.29 -19.24 -15.86
CA ASN A 137 6.76 -20.57 -16.29
C ASN A 137 6.60 -21.60 -15.18
N LYS A 138 6.88 -21.27 -13.93
CA LYS A 138 6.68 -22.19 -12.80
C LYS A 138 5.22 -22.60 -12.69
N LYS A 139 4.29 -21.65 -12.77
CA LYS A 139 2.84 -21.89 -12.67
C LYS A 139 2.29 -22.67 -13.88
N HIS A 140 2.71 -22.31 -15.09
CA HIS A 140 2.19 -22.87 -16.34
C HIS A 140 3.00 -24.05 -16.88
N SER A 141 4.14 -24.41 -16.26
CA SER A 141 4.88 -25.62 -16.61
C SER A 141 4.03 -26.88 -16.39
N PRO A 142 4.29 -27.98 -17.12
CA PRO A 142 3.61 -29.26 -16.87
C PRO A 142 3.66 -29.69 -15.40
N LYS A 143 4.81 -29.47 -14.73
CA LYS A 143 4.98 -29.74 -13.30
C LYS A 143 4.10 -28.84 -12.43
N GLY A 144 4.05 -27.53 -12.73
CA GLY A 144 3.21 -26.57 -12.02
C GLY A 144 1.73 -26.90 -12.14
N GLN A 145 1.28 -27.18 -13.36
CA GLN A 145 -0.08 -27.63 -13.65
C GLN A 145 -0.40 -28.92 -12.90
N MET A 146 0.49 -29.92 -12.94
CA MET A 146 0.26 -31.19 -12.24
C MET A 146 0.19 -31.04 -10.72
N GLU A 147 1.00 -30.17 -10.12
CA GLU A 147 0.88 -29.83 -8.69
C GLU A 147 -0.45 -29.14 -8.37
N MET A 148 -0.98 -28.30 -9.27
CA MET A 148 -2.33 -27.73 -9.10
C MET A 148 -3.42 -28.81 -9.16
N TYR A 149 -3.27 -29.82 -10.04
CA TYR A 149 -4.24 -30.92 -10.17
C TYR A 149 -4.15 -31.98 -9.07
N LYS A 150 -3.05 -32.04 -8.34
CA LYS A 150 -2.81 -33.08 -7.31
C LYS A 150 -3.89 -33.13 -6.24
N GLY A 151 -4.36 -31.97 -5.78
CA GLY A 151 -5.45 -31.88 -4.80
C GLY A 151 -6.76 -32.44 -5.35
N THR A 152 -7.13 -32.03 -6.57
CA THR A 152 -8.32 -32.52 -7.27
C THR A 152 -8.25 -34.02 -7.53
N ALA A 153 -7.10 -34.54 -7.97
CA ALA A 153 -6.90 -35.96 -8.22
C ALA A 153 -7.05 -36.80 -6.93
N LEU A 154 -6.50 -36.31 -5.81
CA LEU A 154 -6.67 -36.95 -4.50
C LEU A 154 -8.13 -36.93 -4.04
N ALA A 155 -8.83 -35.79 -4.22
CA ALA A 155 -10.25 -35.68 -3.89
C ALA A 155 -11.11 -36.65 -4.72
N LEU A 156 -10.86 -36.77 -6.02
CA LEU A 156 -11.51 -37.77 -6.88
C LEU A 156 -11.26 -39.19 -6.39
N PHE A 157 -10.01 -39.52 -6.05
CA PHE A 157 -9.65 -40.84 -5.53
C PHE A 157 -10.40 -41.18 -4.24
N ILE A 158 -10.41 -40.26 -3.26
CA ILE A 158 -11.14 -40.45 -1.99
C ILE A 158 -12.63 -40.64 -2.26
N ASN A 159 -13.23 -39.80 -3.10
CA ASN A 159 -14.66 -39.89 -3.38
C ASN A 159 -15.03 -41.20 -4.09
N LEU A 160 -14.16 -41.71 -4.98
CA LEU A 160 -14.33 -43.00 -5.64
C LEU A 160 -14.29 -44.16 -4.62
N VAL A 161 -13.33 -44.14 -3.70
CA VAL A 161 -13.18 -45.15 -2.64
C VAL A 161 -14.38 -45.13 -1.69
N GLU A 162 -14.89 -43.95 -1.36
CA GLU A 162 -16.05 -43.76 -0.49
C GLU A 162 -17.40 -43.97 -1.21
N GLN A 163 -17.39 -44.33 -2.50
CA GLN A 163 -18.60 -44.54 -3.32
C GLN A 163 -19.58 -43.35 -3.28
N LYS A 164 -19.06 -42.13 -3.20
CA LYS A 164 -19.90 -40.93 -3.24
C LYS A 164 -20.60 -40.83 -4.60
N THR A 165 -21.86 -40.41 -4.59
CA THR A 165 -22.61 -40.15 -5.82
C THR A 165 -21.99 -39.00 -6.59
N GLU A 166 -22.15 -39.00 -7.92
CA GLU A 166 -21.62 -37.95 -8.81
C GLU A 166 -22.05 -36.55 -8.35
N ASP A 167 -23.28 -36.40 -7.85
CA ASP A 167 -23.81 -35.15 -7.31
C ASP A 167 -23.01 -34.63 -6.10
N VAL A 168 -22.59 -35.51 -5.18
CA VAL A 168 -21.80 -35.13 -4.00
C VAL A 168 -20.38 -34.73 -4.40
N ILE A 169 -19.82 -35.39 -5.42
CA ILE A 169 -18.50 -35.06 -5.98
C ILE A 169 -18.55 -33.69 -6.66
N ALA A 170 -19.55 -33.46 -7.51
CA ALA A 170 -19.76 -32.19 -8.20
C ALA A 170 -19.98 -31.03 -7.22
N ALA A 171 -20.80 -31.25 -6.17
CA ALA A 171 -21.01 -30.26 -5.11
C ALA A 171 -19.71 -29.94 -4.35
N GLY A 172 -18.84 -30.94 -4.14
CA GLY A 172 -17.51 -30.76 -3.55
C GLY A 172 -16.61 -29.83 -4.37
N PHE A 173 -16.50 -30.07 -5.68
CA PHE A 173 -15.73 -29.20 -6.58
C PHE A 173 -16.31 -27.80 -6.68
N PHE A 174 -17.64 -27.69 -6.75
CA PHE A 174 -18.32 -26.41 -6.78
C PHE A 174 -18.05 -25.60 -5.50
N LYS A 175 -18.09 -26.25 -4.34
CA LYS A 175 -17.74 -25.65 -3.05
C LYS A 175 -16.28 -25.19 -3.01
N GLU A 176 -15.32 -26.00 -3.46
CA GLU A 176 -13.91 -25.60 -3.50
C GLU A 176 -13.69 -24.40 -4.44
N ALA A 177 -14.28 -24.41 -5.63
CA ALA A 177 -14.22 -23.30 -6.57
C ALA A 177 -14.83 -22.03 -5.97
N MET A 178 -16.01 -22.13 -5.36
CA MET A 178 -16.66 -21.01 -4.67
C MET A 178 -15.82 -20.45 -3.53
N ILE A 179 -15.27 -21.32 -2.66
CA ILE A 179 -14.41 -20.87 -1.54
C ILE A 179 -13.21 -20.12 -2.08
N LYS A 180 -12.57 -20.64 -3.14
CA LYS A 180 -11.43 -19.97 -3.77
C LYS A 180 -11.82 -18.59 -4.28
N THR A 181 -12.91 -18.47 -5.06
CA THR A 181 -13.39 -17.19 -5.59
C THR A 181 -13.78 -16.21 -4.49
N ILE A 182 -14.49 -16.67 -3.45
CA ILE A 182 -14.86 -15.82 -2.31
C ILE A 182 -13.60 -15.33 -1.59
N VAL A 183 -12.63 -16.21 -1.33
CA VAL A 183 -11.38 -15.83 -0.67
C VAL A 183 -10.59 -14.83 -1.53
N GLU A 184 -10.51 -15.05 -2.84
CA GLU A 184 -9.85 -14.11 -3.77
C GLU A 184 -10.52 -12.74 -3.72
N HIS A 185 -11.84 -12.69 -3.90
CA HIS A 185 -12.63 -11.47 -3.89
C HIS A 185 -12.55 -10.72 -2.55
N VAL A 186 -12.70 -11.43 -1.42
CA VAL A 186 -12.53 -10.84 -0.09
C VAL A 186 -11.11 -10.34 0.09
N THR A 187 -10.08 -11.05 -0.37
CA THR A 187 -8.70 -10.55 -0.21
C THR A 187 -8.42 -9.30 -1.04
N GLU A 188 -9.08 -9.12 -2.18
CA GLU A 188 -8.93 -7.95 -3.04
C GLU A 188 -9.66 -6.73 -2.49
N LEU A 189 -10.89 -6.90 -2.01
CA LEU A 189 -11.70 -5.80 -1.51
C LEU A 189 -11.36 -5.41 -0.07
N LEU A 190 -10.96 -6.36 0.78
CA LEU A 190 -10.73 -6.11 2.20
C LEU A 190 -9.69 -4.99 2.45
N PRO A 191 -8.54 -4.89 1.76
CA PRO A 191 -7.60 -3.79 1.98
C PRO A 191 -8.19 -2.42 1.62
N ILE A 192 -8.98 -2.35 0.55
CA ILE A 192 -9.64 -1.12 0.07
C ILE A 192 -10.69 -0.69 1.10
N ASP A 193 -11.58 -1.60 1.47
CA ASP A 193 -12.64 -1.34 2.45
C ASP A 193 -12.07 -0.98 3.84
N VAL A 194 -10.99 -1.64 4.26
CA VAL A 194 -10.27 -1.34 5.50
C VAL A 194 -9.64 0.05 5.44
N GLN A 195 -8.99 0.40 4.34
CA GLN A 195 -8.30 1.68 4.22
C GLN A 195 -9.28 2.85 4.10
N GLU A 196 -10.33 2.72 3.32
CA GLU A 196 -11.30 3.79 3.09
C GLU A 196 -12.26 3.97 4.27
N ASN A 197 -12.80 2.88 4.82
CA ASN A 197 -13.84 2.98 5.85
C ASN A 197 -13.27 2.94 7.27
N ILE A 198 -12.31 2.05 7.56
CA ILE A 198 -11.85 1.86 8.94
C ILE A 198 -10.94 3.00 9.39
N LEU A 199 -10.05 3.54 8.53
CA LEU A 199 -9.21 4.67 8.91
C LEU A 199 -10.02 5.95 9.13
N VAL A 200 -11.03 6.21 8.31
CA VAL A 200 -11.92 7.36 8.44
C VAL A 200 -12.78 7.23 9.70
N LEU A 201 -13.40 6.07 9.91
CA LEU A 201 -14.19 5.80 11.13
C LEU A 201 -13.33 5.86 12.39
N PHE A 202 -12.11 5.33 12.36
CA PHE A 202 -11.18 5.38 13.49
C PHE A 202 -10.73 6.82 13.77
N SER A 203 -10.42 7.60 12.74
CA SER A 203 -10.00 9.00 12.91
C SER A 203 -11.12 9.86 13.48
N ASN A 204 -12.35 9.69 12.98
CA ASN A 204 -13.53 10.40 13.46
C ASN A 204 -13.90 9.98 14.90
N ALA A 205 -13.85 8.68 15.21
CA ALA A 205 -14.10 8.18 16.55
C ALA A 205 -13.05 8.64 17.56
N LYS A 206 -11.76 8.64 17.17
CA LYS A 206 -10.66 9.15 18.00
C LYS A 206 -10.84 10.65 18.29
N PHE A 207 -11.16 11.44 17.27
CA PHE A 207 -11.38 12.88 17.43
C PHE A 207 -12.57 13.16 18.35
N SER A 208 -13.68 12.43 18.15
CA SER A 208 -14.88 12.56 18.98
C SER A 208 -14.60 12.20 20.44
N LEU A 209 -13.93 11.07 20.69
CA LEU A 209 -13.53 10.65 22.03
C LEU A 209 -12.62 11.69 22.71
N MET A 210 -11.65 12.22 21.98
CA MET A 210 -10.71 13.22 22.50
C MET A 210 -11.44 14.53 22.86
N LYS A 211 -12.38 14.96 22.00
CA LYS A 211 -13.25 16.10 22.27
C LYS A 211 -14.09 15.88 23.54
N ASP A 212 -14.72 14.73 23.69
CA ASP A 212 -15.57 14.44 24.84
C ASP A 212 -14.78 14.38 26.15
N ILE A 213 -13.57 13.80 26.13
CA ILE A 213 -12.64 13.82 27.28
C ILE A 213 -12.22 15.25 27.61
N MET A 214 -11.91 16.09 26.62
CA MET A 214 -11.54 17.49 26.85
C MET A 214 -12.69 18.29 27.46
N VAL A 215 -13.92 18.08 26.98
CA VAL A 215 -15.13 18.70 27.55
C VAL A 215 -15.34 18.23 28.99
N TYR A 216 -15.16 16.94 29.27
CA TYR A 216 -15.24 16.43 30.64
C TYR A 216 -14.19 17.07 31.55
N LEU A 217 -12.92 17.09 31.14
CA LEU A 217 -11.82 17.66 31.92
C LEU A 217 -12.01 19.16 32.20
N ALA A 218 -12.58 19.90 31.24
CA ALA A 218 -12.89 21.31 31.41
C ALA A 218 -13.96 21.56 32.48
N HIS A 219 -14.94 20.66 32.62
CA HIS A 219 -16.03 20.77 33.60
C HIS A 219 -15.74 20.10 34.95
N ALA A 220 -14.80 19.16 35.01
CA ALA A 220 -14.50 18.42 36.24
C ALA A 220 -13.83 19.26 37.33
N GLU A 221 -13.33 20.46 37.00
CA GLU A 221 -12.58 21.38 37.88
C GLU A 221 -11.46 20.68 38.69
N ASN A 222 -10.97 19.54 38.19
CA ASN A 222 -9.99 18.69 38.87
C ASN A 222 -8.67 18.65 38.07
N PHE A 223 -7.72 19.48 38.50
CA PHE A 223 -6.44 19.61 37.83
C PHE A 223 -5.59 18.32 37.85
N GLU A 224 -5.80 17.43 38.82
CA GLU A 224 -5.09 16.15 38.88
C GLU A 224 -5.56 15.16 37.80
N GLU A 225 -6.85 15.19 37.44
CA GLU A 225 -7.36 14.42 36.29
C GLU A 225 -6.80 14.94 34.96
N TYR A 226 -6.66 16.27 34.85
CA TYR A 226 -6.00 16.88 33.71
C TYR A 226 -4.53 16.44 33.59
N LYS A 227 -3.75 16.49 34.69
CA LYS A 227 -2.37 15.97 34.71
C LYS A 227 -2.29 14.49 34.36
N ALA A 228 -3.20 13.68 34.88
CA ALA A 228 -3.24 12.24 34.60
C ALA A 228 -3.48 11.98 33.11
N PHE A 229 -4.37 12.74 32.47
CA PHE A 229 -4.60 12.65 31.04
C PHE A 229 -3.38 13.06 30.20
N ILE A 230 -2.69 14.15 30.55
CA ILE A 230 -1.47 14.57 29.83
C ILE A 230 -0.34 13.55 29.99
N LYS A 231 -0.20 12.95 31.18
CA LYS A 231 0.86 11.99 31.50
C LYS A 231 0.65 10.64 30.82
N ASP A 232 -0.57 10.12 30.81
CA ASP A 232 -0.93 8.86 30.14
C ASP A 232 -2.37 8.92 29.60
N PRO A 233 -2.56 9.50 28.39
CA PRO A 233 -3.88 9.71 27.82
C PRO A 233 -4.61 8.41 27.51
N THR A 234 -3.87 7.32 27.28
CA THR A 234 -4.47 6.02 26.92
C THR A 234 -5.07 5.35 28.14
N THR A 235 -4.33 5.27 29.24
CA THR A 235 -4.82 4.69 30.50
C THR A 235 -5.93 5.55 31.09
N PHE A 236 -5.79 6.88 31.00
CA PHE A 236 -6.85 7.80 31.40
C PHE A 236 -8.13 7.58 30.59
N ALA A 237 -8.06 7.59 29.26
CA ALA A 237 -9.23 7.41 28.40
C ALA A 237 -9.96 6.09 28.68
N LYS A 238 -9.22 4.99 28.87
CA LYS A 238 -9.80 3.69 29.24
C LYS A 238 -10.55 3.78 30.56
N THR A 239 -9.90 4.33 31.59
CA THR A 239 -10.49 4.47 32.93
C THR A 239 -11.73 5.35 32.89
N TRP A 240 -11.67 6.46 32.16
CA TRP A 240 -12.78 7.39 31.96
C TRP A 240 -13.95 6.74 31.22
N ILE A 241 -13.70 6.02 30.11
CA ILE A 241 -14.74 5.26 29.39
C ILE A 241 -15.39 4.23 30.33
N THR A 242 -14.59 3.50 31.11
CA THR A 242 -15.12 2.50 32.06
C THR A 242 -15.99 3.16 33.12
N LYS A 243 -15.56 4.28 33.70
CA LYS A 243 -16.35 5.06 34.67
C LYS A 243 -17.66 5.56 34.05
N LEU A 244 -17.58 6.25 32.91
CA LEU A 244 -18.74 6.75 32.17
C LEU A 244 -19.73 5.63 31.82
N THR A 245 -19.24 4.48 31.37
CA THR A 245 -20.08 3.32 31.05
C THR A 245 -20.78 2.80 32.29
N ASN A 246 -20.07 2.73 33.43
CA ASN A 246 -20.66 2.25 34.66
C ASN A 246 -21.71 3.22 35.21
N ASP A 247 -21.42 4.53 35.20
CA ASP A 247 -22.33 5.58 35.65
C ASP A 247 -23.62 5.59 34.80
N VAL A 248 -23.50 5.40 33.48
CA VAL A 248 -24.65 5.39 32.56
C VAL A 248 -25.47 4.10 32.62
N MET A 249 -24.80 2.95 32.72
CA MET A 249 -25.46 1.64 32.65
C MET A 249 -26.01 1.18 33.99
N PHE A 250 -25.40 1.58 35.11
CA PHE A 250 -25.70 1.02 36.43
C PHE A 250 -26.15 2.06 37.45
N GLU A 251 -25.85 3.35 37.28
CA GLU A 251 -26.40 4.40 38.13
C GLU A 251 -27.63 5.05 37.47
N ARG A 252 -28.81 4.88 38.08
CA ARG A 252 -30.12 5.41 37.61
C ARG A 252 -30.20 6.96 37.69
N LYS A 253 -29.36 7.69 36.95
CA LYS A 253 -29.41 9.16 36.87
C LYS A 253 -29.29 9.76 35.46
N GLY A 254 -29.36 8.97 34.39
CA GLY A 254 -29.25 9.45 33.00
C GLY A 254 -30.58 9.57 32.25
N ASN A 255 -30.85 10.74 31.66
CA ASN A 255 -31.98 11.00 30.76
C ASN A 255 -31.78 10.21 29.44
N VAL A 256 -32.84 9.57 28.92
CA VAL A 256 -32.78 8.52 27.87
C VAL A 256 -32.03 8.94 26.59
N LYS A 257 -32.01 10.24 26.25
CA LYS A 257 -31.29 10.77 25.08
C LYS A 257 -29.77 10.77 25.22
N GLN A 258 -29.22 11.03 26.41
CA GLN A 258 -27.77 10.96 26.66
C GLN A 258 -27.29 9.50 26.65
N ASN A 259 -28.13 8.59 27.16
CA ASN A 259 -27.82 7.16 27.16
C ASN A 259 -27.71 6.60 25.73
N MET A 260 -28.40 7.16 24.74
CA MET A 260 -28.39 6.68 23.35
C MET A 260 -27.14 7.10 22.55
N GLN A 261 -26.61 8.31 22.75
CA GLN A 261 -25.33 8.72 22.16
C GLN A 261 -24.15 7.97 22.79
N ILE A 262 -24.20 7.73 24.10
CA ILE A 262 -23.18 6.95 24.82
C ILE A 262 -23.26 5.47 24.43
N TRP A 263 -24.46 4.91 24.18
CA TRP A 263 -24.61 3.56 23.64
C TRP A 263 -23.95 3.40 22.26
N GLN A 264 -24.08 4.40 21.39
CA GLN A 264 -23.38 4.41 20.10
C GLN A 264 -21.86 4.41 20.31
N THR A 265 -21.34 5.26 21.20
CA THR A 265 -19.89 5.29 21.53
C THR A 265 -19.40 3.98 22.14
N VAL A 266 -20.19 3.33 23.01
CA VAL A 266 -19.85 2.02 23.61
C VAL A 266 -19.90 0.90 22.58
N GLU A 267 -20.88 0.87 21.68
CA GLU A 267 -20.90 -0.09 20.57
C GLU A 267 -19.75 0.14 19.60
N TYR A 268 -19.39 1.40 19.30
CA TYR A 268 -18.19 1.72 18.51
C TYR A 268 -16.91 1.23 19.20
N ILE A 269 -16.77 1.40 20.52
CA ILE A 269 -15.60 0.94 21.28
C ILE A 269 -15.58 -0.60 21.40
N ARG A 270 -16.75 -1.23 21.55
CA ARG A 270 -16.89 -2.69 21.55
C ARG A 270 -16.53 -3.28 20.19
N TYR A 271 -17.00 -2.68 19.11
CA TYR A 271 -16.65 -3.05 17.73
C TYR A 271 -15.14 -2.87 17.53
N PHE A 272 -14.57 -1.76 18.01
CA PHE A 272 -13.15 -1.48 17.98
C PHE A 272 -12.30 -2.53 18.72
N VAL A 273 -12.67 -2.90 19.96
CA VAL A 273 -11.98 -3.94 20.75
C VAL A 273 -12.14 -5.34 20.14
N THR A 274 -13.28 -5.62 19.51
CA THR A 274 -13.54 -6.90 18.84
C THR A 274 -12.71 -7.03 17.57
N CYS A 275 -12.68 -5.98 16.73
CA CYS A 275 -11.78 -5.90 15.59
C CYS A 275 -10.31 -6.00 16.05
N TRP A 276 -9.89 -5.26 17.08
CA TRP A 276 -8.52 -5.35 17.61
C TRP A 276 -8.13 -6.77 18.04
N LYS A 277 -9.03 -7.50 18.73
CA LYS A 277 -8.79 -8.89 19.15
C LYS A 277 -8.76 -9.88 17.99
N VAL A 278 -9.51 -9.65 16.92
CA VAL A 278 -9.53 -10.51 15.72
C VAL A 278 -8.31 -10.25 14.83
N TYR A 279 -7.89 -8.98 14.67
CA TYR A 279 -6.81 -8.59 13.78
C TYR A 279 -5.39 -8.64 14.39
N MET A 280 -5.24 -8.55 15.72
CA MET A 280 -3.91 -8.59 16.37
C MET A 280 -3.48 -9.98 16.87
N LYS A 281 -4.40 -10.96 16.96
CA LYS A 281 -4.08 -12.35 17.34
C LYS A 281 -3.13 -13.05 16.34
N PRO A 282 -3.25 -12.83 15.02
CA PRO A 282 -2.30 -13.34 14.03
C PRO A 282 -0.95 -12.60 14.01
N MET A 283 -0.85 -11.40 14.58
CA MET A 283 0.41 -10.63 14.64
C MET A 283 1.34 -11.10 15.76
N LYS A 284 0.80 -11.59 16.89
CA LYS A 284 1.62 -12.18 17.97
C LYS A 284 2.23 -13.55 17.64
N ILE A 285 1.70 -14.26 16.65
CA ILE A 285 2.24 -15.54 16.16
C ILE A 285 3.35 -15.31 15.10
N ALA A 286 3.49 -14.08 14.59
CA ALA A 286 4.52 -13.72 13.62
C ALA A 286 5.77 -13.06 14.26
N LEU A 287 5.81 -12.93 15.59
CA LEU A 287 6.88 -12.30 16.36
C LEU A 287 7.44 -13.19 17.49
N ASN A 288 7.13 -14.49 17.45
CA ASN A 288 7.84 -15.57 18.14
C ASN A 288 8.29 -16.58 17.08
#